data_AF-A0A177MNC3-F1
#
_entry.id   AF-A0A177MNC3-F1
#
_cell.length_a   1.000
_cell.length_b   1.000
_cell.length_c   1.000
_cell.angle_alpha   90.00
_cell.angle_beta   90.00
_cell.angle_gamma   90.00
#
_symmetry.space_group_name_H-M   'P 1'
#
loop_
_entity.id
_entity.type
_entity.pdbx_description
1 polymer ?
#
loop_
_entity_poly.entity_id
_entity_poly.type
_entity_poly.pdbx_seq_one_letter_code
_entity_poly.pdbx_strand_id
1 'polypeptide(L)'
;MRVLILLAMVLSFHSASAEVFKCIGKDSKTVYQAKPCQTSDKTVQLDIQANEAQEAAAKAKLEALQNEQEAAKAAKQEAERRDAILKNQTESTNALKQSAIAQQQQVEAEQRQAAALERQAQQNSNRVLIVAPPTALPGMSAPVITEILR
;
A
#
# COMPACT_ATOMS: atom_id res chain seq x y z
N MET A 1 -15.79 9.00 33.68
CA MET A 1 -15.80 10.32 32.99
C MET A 1 -16.25 10.20 31.54
N ARG A 2 -15.54 9.46 30.66
CA ARG A 2 -15.91 9.32 29.22
C ARG A 2 -17.28 8.66 28.97
N VAL A 3 -17.64 7.64 29.76
CA VAL A 3 -18.94 6.93 29.63
C VAL A 3 -20.12 7.83 30.03
N LEU A 4 -19.94 8.69 31.04
CA LEU A 4 -20.96 9.66 31.46
C LEU A 4 -21.20 10.74 30.40
N ILE A 5 -20.14 11.15 29.69
CA ILE A 5 -20.23 12.12 28.59
C ILE A 5 -21.00 11.52 27.39
N LEU A 6 -20.74 10.25 27.05
CA LEU A 6 -21.48 9.56 25.98
C LEU A 6 -22.95 9.34 26.35
N LEU A 7 -23.25 9.00 27.60
CA LEU A 7 -24.62 8.82 28.08
C LEU A 7 -25.43 10.13 28.04
N ALA A 8 -24.81 11.25 28.45
CA ALA A 8 -25.43 12.58 28.39
C ALA A 8 -25.71 13.05 26.95
N MET A 9 -24.87 12.67 26.00
CA MET A 9 -25.04 13.03 24.58
C MET A 9 -26.24 12.32 23.95
N VAL A 10 -26.51 11.06 24.32
CA VAL A 10 -27.66 10.28 23.79
C VAL A 10 -29.00 10.82 24.32
N LEU A 11 -29.05 11.30 25.57
CA LEU A 11 -30.27 11.87 26.18
C LEU A 11 -30.71 13.21 25.56
N SER A 12 -29.81 13.88 24.83
CA SER A 12 -30.04 15.18 24.20
C SER A 12 -30.88 15.10 22.91
N PHE A 13 -31.13 13.89 22.39
CA PHE A 13 -31.89 13.66 21.15
C PHE A 13 -33.39 13.40 21.39
N HIS A 14 -33.96 13.91 22.48
CA HIS A 14 -35.41 13.98 22.60
C HIS A 14 -35.93 14.95 21.53
N SER A 15 -36.41 14.37 20.44
CA SER A 15 -37.06 15.05 19.32
C SER A 15 -38.15 15.96 19.85
N ALA A 16 -37.89 17.27 19.81
CA ALA A 16 -38.92 18.28 19.91
C ALA A 16 -39.79 18.15 18.66
N SER A 17 -40.89 17.41 18.76
CA SER A 17 -41.96 17.45 17.78
C SER A 17 -42.49 18.88 17.75
N ALA A 18 -41.99 19.67 16.81
CA ALA A 18 -42.38 21.05 16.64
C ALA A 18 -43.76 21.10 15.96
N GLU A 19 -44.82 20.97 16.75
CA GLU A 19 -46.17 21.30 16.29
C GLU A 19 -46.20 22.81 15.98
N VAL A 20 -46.34 23.16 14.70
CA VAL A 20 -46.46 24.55 14.25
C VAL A 20 -47.94 24.89 14.12
N PHE A 21 -48.43 25.76 14.99
CA PHE A 21 -49.80 26.24 14.94
C PHE A 21 -49.91 27.41 13.96
N LYS A 22 -50.85 27.31 13.02
CA LYS A 22 -51.22 28.43 12.15
C LYS A 22 -52.30 29.26 12.84
N CYS A 23 -51.92 30.44 13.34
CA CYS A 23 -52.85 31.39 13.94
C CYS A 23 -53.27 32.42 12.89
N ILE A 24 -54.57 32.65 12.74
CA ILE A 24 -55.13 33.70 11.88
C ILE A 24 -55.65 34.81 12.78
N GLY A 25 -54.90 35.91 12.83
CA GLY A 25 -55.27 37.11 13.58
C GLY A 25 -56.52 37.78 13.03
N LYS A 26 -57.17 38.62 13.86
CA LYS A 26 -58.32 39.48 13.45
C LYS A 26 -58.05 40.34 12.20
N ASP A 27 -56.79 40.68 11.95
CA ASP A 27 -56.36 41.46 10.78
C ASP A 27 -56.10 40.60 9.53
N SER A 28 -56.54 39.34 9.50
CA SER A 28 -56.28 38.35 8.43
C SER A 28 -54.79 38.02 8.20
N LYS A 29 -53.90 38.41 9.11
CA LYS A 29 -52.48 38.06 9.06
C LYS A 29 -52.26 36.66 9.63
N THR A 30 -51.62 35.80 8.84
CA THR A 30 -51.23 34.45 9.27
C THR A 30 -49.88 34.48 9.97
N VAL A 31 -49.84 34.05 11.23
CA VAL A 31 -48.61 33.91 12.00
C VAL A 31 -48.44 32.45 12.39
N TYR A 32 -47.27 31.89 12.08
CA TYR A 32 -46.90 30.53 12.47
C TYR A 32 -46.18 30.60 13.81
N GLN A 33 -46.71 29.92 14.83
CA GLN A 33 -46.16 29.94 16.17
C GLN A 33 -45.98 28.51 16.70
N ALA A 34 -44.92 28.31 17.49
CA ALA A 34 -44.69 27.05 18.20
C ALA A 34 -45.55 26.93 19.49
N LYS A 35 -46.29 27.97 19.86
CA LYS A 35 -47.20 27.99 21.01
C LYS A 35 -48.65 28.02 20.50
N PRO A 36 -49.60 27.38 21.22
CA PRO A 36 -51.02 27.43 20.88
C PRO A 36 -51.52 28.88 20.80
N CYS A 37 -52.41 29.16 19.84
CA CYS A 37 -52.95 30.51 19.63
C CYS A 37 -53.68 31.01 20.89
N GLN A 38 -53.37 32.23 21.35
CA GLN A 38 -54.07 32.82 22.49
C GLN A 38 -55.50 33.24 22.08
N THR A 39 -56.48 32.41 22.46
CA THR A 39 -57.93 32.63 22.71
C THR A 39 -58.76 33.61 21.87
N SER A 40 -58.26 34.16 20.75
CA SER A 40 -59.06 34.97 19.82
C SER A 40 -58.88 34.58 18.36
N ASP A 41 -57.97 33.66 18.07
CA ASP A 41 -57.63 33.26 16.71
C ASP A 41 -57.93 31.77 16.54
N LYS A 42 -58.66 31.42 15.49
CA LYS A 42 -59.04 30.03 15.18
C LYS A 42 -57.79 29.18 15.01
N THR A 43 -57.48 28.35 15.99
CA THR A 43 -56.38 27.38 15.94
C THR A 43 -56.71 26.33 14.88
N VAL A 44 -56.05 26.40 13.71
CA VAL A 44 -56.08 25.31 12.74
C VAL A 44 -54.83 24.47 13.00
N GLN A 45 -55.03 23.34 13.68
CA GLN A 45 -53.99 22.33 13.88
C GLN A 45 -53.73 21.67 12.51
N LEU A 46 -52.51 21.83 11.98
CA LEU A 46 -52.08 21.19 10.75
C LEU A 46 -51.75 19.74 11.08
N ASP A 47 -52.74 18.86 10.92
CA ASP A 47 -52.54 17.42 11.04
C ASP A 47 -51.84 16.92 9.76
N ILE A 48 -50.52 16.71 9.84
CA ILE A 48 -49.73 16.15 8.75
C ILE A 48 -50.02 14.64 8.74
N GLN A 49 -51.12 14.23 8.12
CA GLN A 49 -51.38 12.80 7.89
C GLN A 49 -50.27 12.23 7.00
N ALA A 50 -49.43 11.38 7.58
CA ALA A 50 -48.50 10.56 6.83
C ALA A 50 -49.30 9.70 5.86
N ASN A 51 -49.21 9.99 4.56
CA ASN A 51 -49.85 9.18 3.54
C ASN A 51 -49.04 7.89 3.43
N GLU A 52 -49.59 6.77 3.93
CA GLU A 52 -48.93 5.45 3.95
C GLU A 52 -48.40 5.05 2.56
N ALA A 53 -49.06 5.48 1.48
CA ALA A 53 -48.61 5.24 0.11
C ALA A 53 -47.31 5.99 -0.24
N GLN A 54 -47.11 7.19 0.30
CA GLN A 54 -45.86 7.96 0.11
C GLN A 54 -44.72 7.38 0.95
N GLU A 55 -44.99 6.89 2.16
CA GLU A 55 -43.96 6.23 2.97
C GLU A 55 -43.52 4.90 2.35
N ALA A 56 -44.46 4.11 1.82
CA ALA A 56 -44.13 2.87 1.11
C ALA A 56 -43.27 3.15 -0.14
N ALA A 57 -43.62 4.18 -0.92
CA ALA A 57 -42.84 4.59 -2.08
C ALA A 57 -41.45 5.13 -1.72
N ALA A 58 -41.33 5.85 -0.59
CA ALA A 58 -40.05 6.35 -0.09
C ALA A 58 -39.14 5.21 0.40
N LYS A 59 -39.69 4.22 1.12
CA LYS A 59 -38.95 3.03 1.56
C LYS A 59 -38.45 2.20 0.37
N ALA A 60 -39.29 1.96 -0.63
CA ALA A 60 -38.90 1.23 -1.83
C ALA A 60 -37.75 1.93 -2.58
N LYS A 61 -37.76 3.26 -2.67
CA LYS A 61 -36.65 4.03 -3.26
C LYS A 61 -35.37 3.96 -2.43
N LEU A 62 -35.49 3.97 -1.11
CA LEU A 62 -34.34 3.84 -0.20
C LEU A 62 -33.68 2.47 -0.34
N GLU A 63 -34.47 1.40 -0.36
CA GLU A 63 -33.95 0.03 -0.57
C GLU A 63 -33.28 -0.13 -1.93
N ALA A 64 -33.87 0.43 -3.00
CA ALA A 64 -33.25 0.42 -4.32
C ALA A 64 -31.88 1.12 -4.33
N LEU A 65 -31.78 2.31 -3.71
CA LEU A 65 -30.52 3.05 -3.61
C LEU A 65 -29.48 2.34 -2.73
N GLN A 66 -29.90 1.70 -1.66
CA GLN A 66 -29.00 0.92 -0.80
C GLN A 66 -28.43 -0.27 -1.58
N ASN A 67 -29.28 -1.03 -2.28
CA ASN A 67 -28.85 -2.15 -3.12
C ASN A 67 -27.90 -1.71 -4.23
N GLU A 68 -28.16 -0.59 -4.89
CA GLU A 68 -27.25 -0.03 -5.91
C GLU A 68 -25.90 0.37 -5.31
N GLN A 69 -25.88 1.00 -4.13
CA GLN A 69 -24.63 1.34 -3.46
C GLN A 69 -23.84 0.12 -3.01
N GLU A 70 -24.52 -0.91 -2.51
CA GLU A 70 -23.88 -2.17 -2.11
C GLU A 70 -23.27 -2.88 -3.31
N ALA A 71 -24.03 -2.97 -4.42
CA ALA A 71 -23.53 -3.53 -5.68
C ALA A 71 -22.32 -2.74 -6.22
N ALA A 72 -22.38 -1.41 -6.21
CA ALA A 72 -21.29 -0.55 -6.66
C ALA A 72 -20.03 -0.70 -5.77
N LYS A 73 -20.21 -0.79 -4.45
CA LYS A 73 -19.10 -1.03 -3.51
C LYS A 73 -18.49 -2.42 -3.72
N ALA A 74 -19.30 -3.45 -3.92
CA ALA A 74 -18.82 -4.80 -4.19
C ALA A 74 -18.02 -4.86 -5.50
N ALA A 75 -18.53 -4.25 -6.56
CA ALA A 75 -17.84 -4.17 -7.85
C ALA A 75 -16.50 -3.42 -7.74
N LYS A 76 -16.47 -2.31 -6.99
CA LYS A 76 -15.25 -1.54 -6.78
C LYS A 76 -14.20 -2.34 -5.98
N GLN A 77 -14.62 -3.02 -4.91
CA GLN A 77 -13.71 -3.88 -4.14
C GLN A 77 -13.14 -5.02 -4.98
N GLU A 78 -13.94 -5.61 -5.86
CA GLU A 78 -13.43 -6.67 -6.74
C GLU A 78 -12.43 -6.13 -7.76
N ALA A 79 -12.69 -4.96 -8.34
CA ALA A 79 -11.73 -4.28 -9.22
C ALA A 79 -10.41 -3.97 -8.51
N GLU A 80 -10.47 -3.40 -7.29
CA GLU A 80 -9.28 -3.11 -6.49
C GLU A 80 -8.47 -4.38 -6.15
N ARG A 81 -9.15 -5.50 -5.86
CA ARG A 81 -8.46 -6.79 -5.64
C ARG A 81 -7.75 -7.28 -6.90
N ARG A 82 -8.40 -7.19 -8.06
CA ARG A 82 -7.79 -7.59 -9.34
C ARG A 82 -6.57 -6.74 -9.66
N ASP A 83 -6.68 -5.42 -9.47
CA ASP A 83 -5.56 -4.49 -9.68
C ASP A 83 -4.40 -4.77 -8.73
N ALA A 84 -4.68 -5.05 -7.45
CA ALA A 84 -3.66 -5.42 -6.49
C ALA A 84 -2.92 -6.71 -6.89
N ILE A 85 -3.65 -7.71 -7.39
CA ILE A 85 -3.05 -8.96 -7.90
C ILE A 85 -2.16 -8.69 -9.11
N LEU A 86 -2.64 -7.91 -10.09
CA LEU A 86 -1.87 -7.56 -11.28
C LEU A 86 -0.61 -6.76 -10.94
N LYS A 87 -0.72 -5.83 -9.99
CA LYS A 87 0.42 -5.03 -9.51
C LYS A 87 1.47 -5.92 -8.86
N ASN A 88 1.07 -6.82 -7.97
CA ASN A 88 1.98 -7.78 -7.34
C ASN A 88 2.68 -8.69 -8.36
N GLN A 89 1.96 -9.14 -9.39
CA GLN A 89 2.57 -9.92 -10.49
C GLN A 89 3.55 -9.08 -11.32
N THR A 90 3.23 -7.82 -11.56
CA THR A 90 4.10 -6.92 -12.33
C THR A 90 5.36 -6.59 -11.54
N GLU A 91 5.24 -6.35 -10.23
CA GLU A 91 6.37 -6.08 -9.35
C GLU A 91 7.29 -7.30 -9.22
N SER A 92 6.73 -8.51 -9.04
CA SER A 92 7.53 -9.74 -8.95
C SER A 92 8.28 -10.05 -10.25
N THR A 93 7.63 -9.86 -11.41
CA THR A 93 8.28 -10.05 -12.71
C THR A 93 9.34 -9.00 -12.98
N ASN A 94 9.13 -7.75 -12.59
CA ASN A 94 10.15 -6.70 -12.70
C ASN A 94 11.34 -6.96 -11.78
N ALA A 95 11.12 -7.40 -10.54
CA ALA A 95 12.19 -7.79 -9.62
C ALA A 95 13.02 -8.96 -10.18
N LEU A 96 12.36 -9.97 -10.77
CA LEU A 96 13.03 -11.10 -11.43
C LEU A 96 13.86 -10.64 -12.64
N LYS A 97 13.34 -9.72 -13.47
CA LYS A 97 14.10 -9.16 -14.60
C LYS A 97 15.33 -8.40 -14.11
N GLN A 98 15.19 -7.59 -13.08
CA GLN A 98 16.31 -6.85 -12.51
C GLN A 98 17.38 -7.78 -11.92
N SER A 99 16.97 -8.85 -11.22
CA SER A 99 17.93 -9.82 -10.69
C SER A 99 18.65 -10.59 -11.80
N ALA A 100 17.96 -10.95 -12.87
CA ALA A 100 18.58 -11.58 -14.04
C ALA A 100 19.61 -10.65 -14.72
N ILE A 101 19.29 -9.36 -14.87
CA ILE A 101 20.22 -8.36 -15.43
C ILE A 101 21.44 -8.19 -14.52
N ALA A 102 21.23 -8.10 -13.21
CA ALA A 102 22.33 -7.97 -12.24
C ALA A 102 23.26 -9.19 -12.29
N GLN A 103 22.70 -10.41 -12.38
CA GLN A 103 23.49 -11.63 -12.54
C GLN A 103 24.27 -11.63 -13.85
N GLN A 104 23.65 -11.22 -14.96
CA GLN A 104 24.32 -11.14 -16.24
C GLN A 104 25.52 -10.18 -16.21
N GLN A 105 25.35 -9.02 -15.57
CA GLN A 105 26.44 -8.05 -15.39
C GLN A 105 27.57 -8.58 -14.49
N GLN A 106 27.24 -9.35 -13.44
CA GLN A 106 28.24 -9.99 -12.59
C GLN A 106 29.07 -11.02 -13.38
N VAL A 107 28.42 -11.88 -14.15
CA VAL A 107 29.11 -12.87 -15.01
C VAL A 107 29.99 -12.17 -16.04
N GLU A 108 29.51 -11.11 -16.68
CA GLU A 108 30.31 -10.36 -17.66
C GLU A 108 31.51 -9.67 -17.00
N ALA A 109 31.34 -9.10 -15.80
CA ALA A 109 32.43 -8.50 -15.05
C ALA A 109 33.50 -9.53 -14.65
N GLU A 110 33.07 -10.71 -14.21
CA GLU A 110 33.96 -11.82 -13.86
C GLU A 110 34.70 -12.36 -15.10
N GLN A 111 34.02 -12.51 -16.23
CA GLN A 111 34.64 -12.89 -17.50
C GLN A 111 35.72 -11.89 -17.94
N ARG A 112 35.48 -10.58 -17.78
CA ARG A 112 36.49 -9.56 -18.09
C ARG A 112 37.70 -9.66 -17.16
N GLN A 113 37.49 -9.96 -15.87
CA GLN A 113 38.57 -10.18 -14.92
C GLN A 113 39.38 -11.43 -15.25
N ALA A 114 38.71 -12.54 -15.55
CA ALA A 114 39.35 -13.79 -15.98
C ALA A 114 40.19 -13.58 -17.26
N ALA A 115 39.62 -12.92 -18.28
CA ALA A 115 40.33 -12.61 -19.52
C ALA A 115 41.56 -11.69 -19.29
N ALA A 116 41.48 -10.76 -18.33
CA ALA A 116 42.62 -9.93 -17.95
C ALA A 116 43.72 -10.74 -17.25
N LEU A 117 43.34 -11.66 -16.35
CA LEU A 117 44.27 -12.58 -15.69
C LEU A 117 44.93 -13.54 -16.68
N GLU A 118 44.18 -14.08 -17.64
CA GLU A 118 44.72 -14.92 -18.71
C GLU A 118 45.76 -14.17 -19.54
N ARG A 119 45.50 -12.92 -19.92
CA ARG A 119 46.49 -12.09 -20.63
C ARG A 119 47.76 -11.88 -19.81
N GLN A 120 47.63 -11.67 -18.50
CA GLN A 120 48.80 -11.56 -17.62
C GLN A 120 49.57 -12.89 -17.52
N ALA A 121 48.87 -14.01 -17.35
CA ALA A 121 49.47 -15.34 -17.30
C ALA A 121 50.20 -15.67 -18.62
N GLN A 122 49.63 -15.32 -19.76
CA GLN A 122 50.22 -15.53 -21.08
C GLN A 122 51.47 -14.65 -21.30
N GLN A 123 51.46 -13.41 -20.83
CA GLN A 123 52.64 -12.53 -20.83
C GLN A 123 53.75 -13.05 -19.90
N ASN A 124 53.39 -13.59 -18.73
CA ASN A 124 54.35 -14.18 -17.80
C ASN A 124 54.94 -15.49 -18.34
N SER A 125 54.14 -16.33 -18.99
CA SER A 125 54.60 -17.57 -19.63
C SER A 125 55.55 -17.30 -20.80
N ASN A 126 55.43 -16.14 -21.46
CA ASN A 126 56.33 -15.70 -22.52
C ASN A 126 57.56 -14.91 -22.01
N ARG A 127 57.73 -14.78 -20.68
CA ARG A 127 58.93 -14.21 -20.07
C ARG A 127 60.03 -15.26 -20.08
N VAL A 128 60.92 -15.15 -21.07
CA VAL A 128 62.14 -15.94 -21.29
C VAL A 128 62.68 -16.56 -20.00
N LEU A 129 62.62 -17.91 -19.90
CA LEU A 129 63.45 -18.67 -18.97
C LEU A 129 64.91 -18.43 -19.37
N ILE A 130 65.57 -17.45 -18.73
CA ILE A 130 67.02 -17.35 -18.78
C ILE A 130 67.55 -18.48 -17.91
N VAL A 131 67.79 -19.64 -18.53
CA VAL A 131 68.60 -20.70 -17.93
C VAL A 131 70.01 -20.10 -17.77
N ALA A 132 70.34 -19.70 -16.55
CA ALA A 132 71.71 -19.32 -16.22
C ALA A 132 72.61 -20.54 -16.48
N PRO A 133 73.67 -20.42 -17.29
CA PRO A 133 74.60 -21.52 -17.47
C PRO A 133 75.26 -21.83 -16.11
N PRO A 134 75.54 -23.11 -15.79
CA PRO A 134 76.16 -23.47 -14.54
C PRO A 134 77.53 -22.79 -14.43
N THR A 135 77.67 -21.98 -13.39
CA THR A 135 78.90 -21.30 -12.98
C THR A 135 79.98 -22.35 -12.76
N ALA A 136 81.02 -22.38 -13.60
CA ALA A 136 82.24 -23.12 -13.34
C ALA A 136 82.98 -22.45 -12.17
N LEU A 137 82.93 -23.07 -10.99
CA LEU A 137 83.81 -22.73 -9.87
C LEU A 137 85.23 -23.20 -10.19
N PRO A 138 86.27 -22.35 -10.09
CA PRO A 138 87.65 -22.80 -10.21
C PRO A 138 88.17 -23.24 -8.84
N GLY A 139 88.72 -24.46 -8.80
CA GLY A 139 89.78 -24.82 -7.87
C GLY A 139 89.36 -25.40 -6.52
N MET A 140 89.23 -26.72 -6.46
CA MET A 140 89.70 -27.47 -5.29
C MET A 140 90.74 -28.48 -5.72
N SER A 141 91.96 -28.26 -5.26
CA SER A 141 93.12 -29.12 -5.45
C SER A 141 93.10 -30.29 -4.45
N ALA A 142 93.23 -31.48 -5.03
CA ALA A 142 93.83 -32.71 -4.51
C ALA A 142 93.09 -33.54 -3.41
N PRO A 143 93.02 -34.88 -3.59
CA PRO A 143 92.57 -35.81 -2.57
C PRO A 143 93.74 -36.22 -1.65
N VAL A 144 93.51 -36.25 -0.35
CA VAL A 144 94.36 -37.01 0.58
C VAL A 144 93.61 -38.29 0.94
N ILE A 145 94.14 -39.38 0.39
CA ILE A 145 93.87 -40.75 0.81
C ILE A 145 94.56 -40.93 2.16
N THR A 146 93.79 -41.27 3.20
CA THR A 146 94.34 -42.05 4.31
C THR A 146 93.31 -43.06 4.80
N GLU A 147 93.59 -44.30 4.41
CA GLU A 147 93.20 -45.57 5.02
C GLU A 147 93.34 -45.57 6.56
N ILE A 148 92.50 -46.39 7.23
CA ILE A 148 92.80 -47.28 8.38
C ILE A 148 91.55 -47.34 9.30
N LEU A 149 90.66 -48.32 9.19
CA LEU A 149 90.67 -49.71 9.74
C LEU A 149 90.18 -49.83 11.19
N ARG A 150 89.12 -50.66 11.32
CA ARG A 150 88.56 -51.32 12.52
C ARG A 150 87.63 -50.55 13.45
#